data_AF-A0A1V6CAG5-F1
#
_entry.id   AF-A0A1V6CAG5-F1
#
_cell.length_a   1.000
_cell.length_b   1.000
_cell.length_c   1.000
_cell.angle_alpha   90.00
_cell.angle_beta   90.00
_cell.angle_gamma   90.00
#
_symmetry.space_group_name_H-M   'P 1'
#
loop_
_entity.id
_entity.type
_entity.pdbx_description
1 polymer ?
#
loop_
_entity_poly.entity_id
_entity_poly.type
_entity_poly.pdbx_seq_one_letter_code
_entity_poly.pdbx_strand_id
1 'polypeptide(L)'
;MSKTSIKKTRTEKDKPGPLRDILDTVVVLSASEIPEKAIETVLTGLSGRLGKRARCALLEGKDLNLRFWAGEHTCPIGGVKIRENSIVWDAVKKGIPINLTDGHQSDHFEHTLGDPINVKSIIPLSYDDPLTKQQMKLGALIVDSGKEGVPISDEDFEYLQVIGQLISAIVGRKALIEQLMQSCRRQEAILMEAAHNFRNDILIIGGFSRRITKLAKNTEIAKIALDLQEEVRDLEKHFAEFERNINLES
;
A
#
# COMPACT_ATOMS: atom_id res chain seq x y z
N MET A 1 13.27 -33.17 -52.78
CA MET A 1 13.09 -33.86 -51.49
C MET A 1 12.88 -32.80 -50.41
N SER A 2 11.62 -32.48 -50.15
CA SER A 2 11.20 -31.41 -49.24
C SER A 2 11.09 -31.95 -47.81
N LYS A 3 11.85 -31.37 -46.88
CA LYS A 3 11.74 -31.66 -45.45
C LYS A 3 10.57 -30.85 -44.88
N THR A 4 9.43 -31.50 -44.70
CA THR A 4 8.28 -30.94 -44.00
C THR A 4 8.58 -30.94 -42.50
N SER A 5 8.82 -29.76 -41.94
CA SER A 5 8.96 -29.55 -40.50
C SER A 5 7.57 -29.56 -39.86
N ILE A 6 7.28 -30.61 -39.09
CA ILE A 6 6.06 -30.75 -38.30
C ILE A 6 6.19 -29.79 -37.11
N LYS A 7 5.46 -28.66 -37.15
CA LYS A 7 5.24 -27.80 -35.99
C LYS A 7 4.50 -28.62 -34.93
N LYS A 8 5.18 -28.96 -33.83
CA LYS A 8 4.56 -29.47 -32.61
C LYS A 8 3.64 -28.40 -32.04
N THR A 9 2.35 -28.62 -32.16
CA THR A 9 1.28 -27.92 -31.45
C THR A 9 1.51 -28.10 -29.95
N ARG A 10 1.71 -27.01 -29.20
CA ARG A 10 1.70 -27.03 -27.73
C ARG A 10 0.30 -27.42 -27.27
N THR A 11 0.19 -28.59 -26.66
CA THR A 11 -1.01 -29.14 -26.03
C THR A 11 -1.48 -28.26 -24.85
N GLU A 12 -2.79 -28.03 -24.78
CA GLU A 12 -3.57 -27.29 -23.76
C GLU A 12 -3.44 -27.77 -22.29
N LYS A 13 -2.47 -28.62 -21.94
CA LYS A 13 -2.44 -29.35 -20.66
C LYS A 13 -1.73 -28.69 -19.47
N ASP A 14 -1.16 -27.49 -19.62
CA ASP A 14 -0.33 -26.85 -18.58
C ASP A 14 -0.91 -25.57 -17.96
N LYS A 15 -2.21 -25.29 -18.09
CA LYS A 15 -2.82 -24.18 -17.35
C LYS A 15 -3.08 -24.62 -15.90
N PRO A 16 -2.45 -24.00 -14.88
CA PRO A 16 -2.74 -24.31 -13.48
C PRO A 16 -4.23 -24.05 -13.19
N GLY A 17 -4.87 -24.99 -12.48
CA GLY A 17 -6.28 -24.87 -12.11
C GLY A 17 -6.56 -23.61 -11.27
N PRO A 18 -7.81 -23.11 -11.23
CA PRO A 18 -8.17 -21.84 -10.59
C PRO A 18 -7.63 -21.68 -9.16
N LEU A 19 -7.71 -22.74 -8.36
CA LEU A 19 -7.24 -22.73 -6.96
C LEU A 19 -5.73 -22.51 -6.84
N ARG A 20 -4.93 -23.17 -7.69
CA ARG A 20 -3.46 -23.05 -7.65
C ARG A 20 -3.02 -21.65 -8.03
N ASP A 21 -3.69 -21.07 -9.02
CA ASP A 21 -3.43 -19.71 -9.47
C ASP A 21 -3.84 -18.64 -8.43
N ILE A 22 -4.93 -18.88 -7.68
CA ILE A 22 -5.26 -18.06 -6.49
C ILE A 22 -4.15 -18.15 -5.44
N LEU A 23 -3.65 -19.36 -5.15
CA LEU A 23 -2.57 -19.55 -4.17
C LEU A 23 -1.28 -18.86 -4.62
N ASP A 24 -0.90 -19.00 -5.88
CA ASP A 24 0.28 -18.34 -6.46
C ASP A 24 0.13 -16.81 -6.39
N THR A 25 -1.08 -16.30 -6.67
CA THR A 25 -1.42 -14.88 -6.50
C THR A 25 -1.24 -14.44 -5.05
N VAL A 26 -1.77 -15.18 -4.07
CA VAL A 26 -1.60 -14.89 -2.62
C VAL A 26 -0.13 -14.81 -2.24
N VAL A 27 0.71 -15.71 -2.75
CA VAL A 27 2.16 -15.72 -2.43
C VAL A 27 2.84 -14.44 -2.94
N VAL A 28 2.61 -14.08 -4.21
CA VAL A 28 3.18 -12.85 -4.80
C VAL A 28 2.74 -11.61 -4.02
N LEU A 29 1.45 -11.57 -3.72
CA LEU A 29 0.78 -10.50 -3.01
C LEU A 29 1.29 -10.36 -1.57
N SER A 30 1.52 -11.47 -0.86
CA SER A 30 1.98 -11.46 0.53
C SER A 30 3.47 -11.14 0.69
N ALA A 31 4.28 -11.47 -0.32
CA ALA A 31 5.74 -11.31 -0.27
C ALA A 31 6.23 -9.92 -0.70
N SER A 32 5.37 -9.08 -1.30
CA SER A 32 5.79 -7.78 -1.82
C SER A 32 5.70 -6.69 -0.75
N GLU A 33 6.83 -6.00 -0.54
CA GLU A 33 6.89 -4.76 0.25
C GLU A 33 6.33 -3.55 -0.52
N ILE A 34 6.18 -3.67 -1.85
CA ILE A 34 5.69 -2.62 -2.74
C ILE A 34 4.39 -3.12 -3.39
N PRO A 35 3.21 -2.71 -2.86
CA PRO A 35 1.91 -3.13 -3.35
C PRO A 35 1.74 -2.96 -4.87
N GLU A 36 2.29 -1.89 -5.44
CA GLU A 36 2.18 -1.55 -6.85
C GLU A 36 2.79 -2.62 -7.76
N LYS A 37 3.99 -3.11 -7.43
CA LYS A 37 4.64 -4.19 -8.20
C LYS A 37 3.86 -5.50 -8.10
N ALA A 38 3.26 -5.76 -6.95
CA ALA A 38 2.46 -6.95 -6.74
C ALA A 38 1.20 -6.92 -7.61
N ILE A 39 0.53 -5.76 -7.68
CA ILE A 39 -0.63 -5.54 -8.55
C ILE A 39 -0.26 -5.77 -10.01
N GLU A 40 0.85 -5.18 -10.51
CA GLU A 40 1.30 -5.39 -11.89
C GLU A 40 1.56 -6.87 -12.22
N THR A 41 2.18 -7.59 -11.30
CA THR A 41 2.45 -9.03 -11.45
C THR A 41 1.15 -9.83 -11.53
N VAL A 42 0.19 -9.53 -10.65
CA VAL A 42 -1.14 -10.17 -10.67
C VAL A 42 -1.90 -9.87 -11.96
N LEU A 43 -1.95 -8.61 -12.40
CA LEU A 43 -2.61 -8.24 -13.65
C LEU A 43 -1.99 -8.96 -14.86
N THR A 44 -0.67 -9.12 -14.87
CA THR A 44 0.04 -9.88 -15.93
C THR A 44 -0.37 -11.34 -15.93
N GLY A 45 -0.48 -11.96 -14.75
CA GLY A 45 -0.99 -13.32 -14.58
C GLY A 45 -2.43 -13.47 -15.07
N LEU A 46 -3.34 -12.57 -14.66
CA LEU A 46 -4.74 -12.54 -15.10
C LEU A 46 -4.86 -12.42 -16.62
N SER A 47 -4.09 -11.50 -17.20
CA SER A 47 -4.10 -11.28 -18.65
C SER A 47 -3.65 -12.53 -19.40
N GLY A 48 -2.57 -13.18 -18.95
CA GLY A 48 -2.08 -14.43 -19.55
C GLY A 48 -3.05 -15.60 -19.39
N ARG A 49 -3.72 -15.72 -18.24
CA ARG A 49 -4.67 -16.81 -17.95
C ARG A 49 -5.92 -16.70 -18.80
N LEU A 50 -6.56 -15.54 -18.75
CA LEU A 50 -7.87 -15.29 -19.36
C LEU A 50 -7.76 -14.96 -20.85
N GLY A 51 -6.57 -14.57 -21.33
CA GLY A 51 -6.40 -14.01 -22.67
C GLY A 51 -7.12 -12.67 -22.82
N LYS A 52 -7.25 -11.92 -21.73
CA LYS A 52 -8.00 -10.66 -21.64
C LYS A 52 -7.07 -9.52 -21.23
N ARG A 53 -7.53 -8.28 -21.35
CA ARG A 53 -6.82 -7.13 -20.78
C ARG A 53 -7.23 -6.98 -19.32
N ALA A 54 -6.25 -6.83 -18.45
CA ALA A 54 -6.48 -6.63 -17.02
C ALA A 54 -5.92 -5.28 -16.59
N ARG A 55 -6.68 -4.55 -15.79
CA ARG A 55 -6.42 -3.15 -15.43
C ARG A 55 -6.80 -2.92 -13.98
N CYS A 56 -6.07 -2.05 -13.29
CA CYS A 56 -6.41 -1.64 -11.94
C CYS A 56 -6.38 -0.12 -11.83
N ALA A 57 -7.49 0.42 -11.33
CA ALA A 57 -7.64 1.81 -10.99
C ALA A 57 -7.74 1.97 -9.48
N LEU A 58 -7.02 2.93 -8.92
CA LEU A 58 -7.00 3.20 -7.48
C LEU A 58 -7.50 4.61 -7.20
N LEU A 59 -8.14 4.80 -6.05
CA LEU A 59 -8.56 6.09 -5.55
C LEU A 59 -7.34 6.85 -5.00
N GLU A 60 -7.13 8.04 -5.53
CA GLU A 60 -6.08 8.97 -5.13
C GLU A 60 -6.76 10.30 -4.74
N GLY A 61 -6.98 10.48 -3.44
CA GLY A 61 -7.81 11.56 -2.94
C GLY A 61 -9.26 11.40 -3.38
N LYS A 62 -9.75 12.31 -4.23
CA LYS A 62 -11.12 12.26 -4.78
C LYS A 62 -11.22 11.64 -6.16
N ASP A 63 -10.08 11.36 -6.79
CA ASP A 63 -10.00 10.92 -8.17
C ASP A 63 -9.70 9.42 -8.26
N LEU A 64 -10.33 8.72 -9.21
CA LEU A 64 -10.03 7.33 -9.54
C LEU A 64 -9.07 7.34 -10.72
N ASN A 65 -7.85 6.91 -10.49
CA ASN A 65 -6.79 6.93 -11.50
C ASN A 65 -6.45 5.50 -11.94
N LEU A 66 -6.57 5.25 -13.24
CA LEU A 66 -6.13 4.01 -13.87
C LEU A 66 -4.60 4.01 -13.97
N ARG A 67 -3.94 3.12 -13.21
CA ARG A 67 -2.47 3.12 -13.10
C ARG A 67 -1.81 1.82 -13.54
N PHE A 68 -2.46 0.68 -13.38
CA PHE A 68 -1.85 -0.63 -13.66
C PHE A 68 -2.61 -1.36 -14.76
N TRP A 69 -1.86 -1.99 -15.67
CA TRP A 69 -2.34 -2.44 -16.98
C TRP A 69 -1.53 -3.66 -17.40
N ALA A 70 -2.21 -4.67 -17.91
CA ALA A 70 -1.59 -5.81 -18.57
C ALA A 70 -2.42 -6.21 -19.80
N GLY A 71 -1.73 -6.59 -20.87
CA GLY A 71 -2.30 -6.92 -22.17
C GLY A 71 -1.99 -5.87 -23.24
N GLU A 72 -2.79 -5.83 -24.31
CA GLU A 72 -2.57 -4.89 -25.43
C GLU A 72 -2.81 -3.43 -24.99
N HIS A 73 -1.87 -2.54 -25.35
CA HIS A 73 -1.74 -1.10 -25.05
C HIS A 73 -0.84 -0.72 -23.86
N THR A 74 -0.09 0.37 -24.04
CA THR A 74 0.77 0.98 -23.03
C THR A 74 0.01 1.99 -22.17
N CYS A 75 0.27 1.96 -20.87
CA CYS A 75 -0.15 3.01 -19.94
C CYS A 75 0.61 4.30 -20.21
N PRO A 76 -0.04 5.48 -20.34
CA PRO A 76 0.67 6.75 -20.27
C PRO A 76 1.29 6.92 -18.89
N ILE A 77 2.49 7.48 -18.85
CA ILE A 77 3.22 7.73 -17.61
C ILE A 77 2.37 8.65 -16.72
N GLY A 78 2.08 8.22 -15.49
CA GLY A 78 1.23 8.93 -14.53
C GLY A 78 -0.21 8.41 -14.42
N GLY A 79 -0.66 7.58 -15.35
CA GLY A 79 -1.99 6.99 -15.36
C GLY A 79 -3.05 7.85 -16.07
N VAL A 80 -4.30 7.36 -16.07
CA VAL A 80 -5.44 8.03 -16.71
C VAL A 80 -6.55 8.25 -15.70
N LYS A 81 -7.00 9.50 -15.54
CA LYS A 81 -8.14 9.82 -14.67
C LYS A 81 -9.42 9.25 -15.28
N ILE A 82 -10.12 8.43 -14.49
CA ILE A 82 -11.40 7.85 -14.88
C ILE A 82 -12.49 8.92 -14.75
N ARG A 83 -13.34 9.04 -15.77
CA ARG A 83 -14.46 9.98 -15.78
C ARG A 83 -15.47 9.62 -14.69
N GLU A 84 -15.98 10.62 -13.99
CA GLU A 84 -16.92 10.43 -12.86
C GLU A 84 -18.27 9.82 -13.27
N ASN A 85 -18.69 10.06 -14.52
CA ASN A 85 -19.89 9.49 -15.15
C ASN A 85 -19.59 8.19 -15.93
N SER A 86 -18.51 7.49 -15.60
CA SER A 86 -18.22 6.19 -16.20
C SER A 86 -18.84 5.05 -15.40
N ILE A 87 -19.08 3.92 -16.07
CA ILE A 87 -19.57 2.70 -15.42
C ILE A 87 -18.60 2.15 -14.37
N VAL A 88 -17.29 2.37 -14.56
CA VAL A 88 -16.27 1.98 -13.56
C VAL A 88 -16.48 2.78 -12.28
N TRP A 89 -16.69 4.09 -12.41
CA TRP A 89 -16.94 4.95 -11.27
C TRP A 89 -18.23 4.58 -10.54
N ASP A 90 -19.29 4.25 -11.28
CA ASP A 90 -20.55 3.79 -10.72
C ASP A 90 -20.39 2.49 -9.91
N ALA A 91 -19.65 1.51 -10.43
CA ALA A 91 -19.33 0.27 -9.72
C ALA A 91 -18.58 0.54 -8.40
N VAL A 92 -17.57 1.43 -8.41
CA VAL A 92 -16.83 1.83 -7.20
C VAL A 92 -17.73 2.56 -6.20
N LYS A 93 -18.60 3.46 -6.68
CA LYS A 93 -19.55 4.18 -5.82
C LYS A 93 -20.54 3.23 -5.16
N LYS A 94 -21.07 2.25 -5.89
CA LYS A 94 -22.05 1.29 -5.39
C LYS A 94 -21.42 0.16 -4.57
N GLY A 95 -20.15 -0.16 -4.82
CA GLY A 95 -19.47 -1.29 -4.20
C GLY A 95 -19.98 -2.65 -4.71
N ILE A 96 -20.59 -2.67 -5.90
CA ILE A 96 -21.19 -3.89 -6.48
C ILE A 96 -20.36 -4.31 -7.71
N PRO A 97 -19.89 -5.57 -7.77
CA PRO A 97 -19.27 -6.13 -8.97
C PRO A 97 -20.23 -6.12 -10.17
N ILE A 98 -19.73 -5.76 -11.35
CA ILE A 98 -20.53 -5.68 -12.58
C ILE A 98 -19.87 -6.55 -13.65
N ASN A 99 -20.63 -7.46 -14.27
CA ASN A 99 -20.21 -8.19 -15.47
C ASN A 99 -21.02 -7.71 -16.67
N LEU A 100 -20.39 -6.99 -17.60
CA LEU A 100 -21.02 -6.51 -18.83
C LEU A 100 -20.73 -7.49 -19.95
N THR A 101 -21.77 -8.21 -20.36
CA THR A 101 -21.72 -9.24 -21.40
C THR A 101 -22.24 -8.74 -22.73
N ASP A 102 -22.97 -7.62 -22.75
CA ASP A 102 -23.45 -6.92 -23.95
C ASP A 102 -22.91 -5.48 -23.96
N GLY A 103 -22.47 -5.03 -25.14
CA GLY A 103 -21.93 -3.70 -25.34
C GLY A 103 -22.92 -2.57 -25.05
N HIS A 104 -24.22 -2.81 -25.22
CA HIS A 104 -25.26 -1.80 -25.01
C HIS A 104 -25.51 -1.47 -23.54
N GLN A 105 -25.07 -2.32 -22.62
CA GLN A 105 -25.26 -2.13 -21.17
C GLN A 105 -24.52 -0.89 -20.63
N SER A 106 -23.54 -0.38 -21.37
CA SER A 106 -22.77 0.81 -20.99
C SER A 106 -23.05 2.08 -21.82
N ASP A 107 -24.03 2.08 -22.73
CA ASP A 107 -24.23 3.15 -23.71
C ASP A 107 -24.53 4.54 -23.10
N HIS A 108 -25.06 4.56 -21.87
CA HIS A 108 -25.39 5.80 -21.16
C HIS A 108 -24.24 6.33 -20.29
N PHE A 109 -23.09 5.65 -20.28
CA PHE A 109 -21.92 6.06 -19.51
C PHE A 109 -20.83 6.66 -20.39
N GLU A 110 -20.05 7.57 -19.81
CA GLU A 110 -18.91 8.14 -20.50
C GLU A 110 -17.71 7.18 -20.49
N HIS A 111 -17.07 7.00 -21.65
CA HIS A 111 -15.85 6.22 -21.77
C HIS A 111 -14.62 7.06 -21.43
N THR A 112 -13.73 6.49 -20.62
CA THR A 112 -12.47 7.13 -20.23
C THR A 112 -11.40 6.99 -21.31
N LEU A 113 -11.35 5.83 -21.97
CA LEU A 113 -10.41 5.54 -23.04
C LEU A 113 -11.01 5.92 -24.39
N GLY A 114 -10.17 6.27 -25.37
CA GLY A 114 -10.60 6.73 -26.69
C GLY A 114 -11.36 5.66 -27.49
N ASP A 115 -10.96 4.40 -27.38
CA ASP A 115 -11.71 3.27 -27.92
C ASP A 115 -12.68 2.74 -26.86
N PRO A 116 -14.00 2.81 -27.07
CA PRO A 116 -14.98 2.33 -26.11
C PRO A 116 -14.91 0.80 -26.04
N ILE A 117 -14.71 0.28 -24.82
CA ILE A 117 -14.68 -1.15 -24.54
C ILE A 117 -15.87 -1.45 -23.67
N ASN A 118 -16.86 -2.10 -24.26
CA ASN A 118 -18.18 -2.18 -23.64
C ASN A 118 -18.39 -3.51 -22.90
N VAL A 119 -17.81 -4.60 -23.41
CA VAL A 119 -17.78 -5.92 -22.76
C VAL A 119 -16.60 -6.01 -21.79
N LYS A 120 -16.91 -6.02 -20.49
CA LYS A 120 -15.91 -6.00 -19.39
C LYS A 120 -16.53 -6.40 -18.06
N SER A 121 -15.71 -6.94 -17.18
CA SER A 121 -16.01 -7.11 -15.76
C SER A 121 -15.32 -6.03 -14.95
N ILE A 122 -16.03 -5.49 -13.95
CA ILE A 122 -15.55 -4.46 -13.04
C ILE A 122 -15.77 -4.97 -11.62
N ILE A 123 -14.68 -5.19 -10.90
CA ILE A 123 -14.69 -5.63 -9.51
C ILE A 123 -14.28 -4.44 -8.64
N PRO A 124 -15.19 -3.85 -7.86
CA PRO A 124 -14.84 -2.79 -6.93
C PRO A 124 -13.90 -3.33 -5.85
N LEU A 125 -12.89 -2.53 -5.52
CA LEU A 125 -11.91 -2.82 -4.49
C LEU A 125 -12.28 -2.04 -3.24
N SER A 126 -12.41 -2.74 -2.13
CA SER A 126 -12.77 -2.16 -0.84
C SER A 126 -12.06 -2.88 0.29
N TYR A 127 -11.74 -2.15 1.35
CA TYR A 127 -11.04 -2.66 2.51
C TYR A 127 -11.75 -2.22 3.78
N ASP A 128 -12.02 -3.16 4.66
CA ASP A 128 -12.55 -2.85 5.99
C ASP A 128 -11.39 -2.57 6.92
N ASP A 129 -11.28 -1.31 7.35
CA ASP A 129 -10.27 -0.88 8.30
C ASP A 129 -10.49 -1.61 9.64
N PRO A 130 -9.53 -2.43 10.12
CA PRO A 130 -9.70 -3.22 11.32
C PRO A 130 -9.79 -2.35 12.58
N LEU A 131 -9.26 -1.12 12.56
CA LEU A 131 -9.27 -0.18 13.68
C LEU A 131 -10.59 0.57 13.74
N THR A 132 -11.03 1.16 12.63
CA THR A 132 -12.24 2.01 12.59
C THR A 132 -13.52 1.26 12.27
N LYS A 133 -13.41 0.01 11.78
CA LYS A 133 -14.51 -0.79 11.22
C LYS A 133 -15.23 -0.11 10.06
N GLN A 134 -14.61 0.90 9.45
CA GLN A 134 -15.16 1.58 8.29
C GLN A 134 -14.68 0.90 7.01
N GLN A 135 -15.61 0.70 6.08
CA GLN A 135 -15.29 0.24 4.75
C GLN A 135 -14.73 1.40 3.93
N MET A 136 -13.48 1.27 3.52
CA MET A 136 -12.79 2.19 2.63
C MET A 136 -12.91 1.70 1.20
N LYS A 137 -13.32 2.59 0.30
CA LYS A 137 -13.25 2.34 -1.14
C LYS A 137 -11.82 2.56 -1.60
N LEU A 138 -11.27 1.59 -2.32
CA LEU A 138 -9.89 1.62 -2.79
C LEU A 138 -9.78 1.82 -4.30
N GLY A 139 -10.76 1.38 -5.08
CA GLY A 139 -10.73 1.50 -6.54
C GLY A 139 -11.47 0.38 -7.25
N ALA A 140 -10.96 -0.08 -8.40
CA ALA A 140 -11.53 -1.16 -9.18
C ALA A 140 -10.48 -1.99 -9.94
N LEU A 141 -10.67 -3.30 -9.95
CA LEU A 141 -10.08 -4.22 -10.93
C LEU A 141 -11.03 -4.28 -12.14
N ILE A 142 -10.48 -4.10 -13.33
CA ILE A 142 -11.22 -4.06 -14.59
C ILE A 142 -10.59 -5.09 -15.52
N VAL A 143 -11.39 -6.04 -15.99
CA VAL A 143 -10.96 -7.01 -16.99
C VAL A 143 -11.86 -6.88 -18.20
N ASP A 144 -11.28 -6.70 -19.38
CA ASP A 144 -12.05 -6.44 -20.58
C ASP A 144 -11.60 -7.28 -21.78
N SER A 145 -12.52 -7.44 -22.72
CA SER A 145 -12.40 -8.39 -23.82
C SER A 145 -11.74 -7.85 -25.08
N GLY A 146 -10.98 -6.76 -24.97
CA GLY A 146 -10.26 -6.31 -26.15
C GLY A 146 -11.19 -5.85 -27.27
N LYS A 147 -10.74 -6.08 -28.49
CA LYS A 147 -11.54 -5.97 -29.72
C LYS A 147 -12.31 -7.24 -30.04
N GLU A 148 -12.03 -8.34 -29.34
CA GLU A 148 -12.65 -9.64 -29.58
C GLU A 148 -14.11 -9.69 -29.09
N GLY A 149 -14.45 -8.89 -28.08
CA GLY A 149 -15.83 -8.74 -27.59
C GLY A 149 -16.40 -9.98 -26.90
N VAL A 150 -15.60 -11.04 -26.70
CA VAL A 150 -16.04 -12.28 -26.06
C VAL A 150 -16.35 -12.02 -24.58
N PRO A 151 -17.56 -12.26 -24.07
CA PRO A 151 -17.91 -12.03 -22.67
C PRO A 151 -17.02 -12.79 -21.68
N ILE A 152 -16.91 -12.27 -20.47
CA ILE A 152 -16.26 -12.97 -19.35
C ILE A 152 -17.31 -13.92 -18.76
N SER A 153 -16.94 -15.20 -18.62
CA SER A 153 -17.82 -16.24 -18.09
C SER A 153 -18.17 -15.98 -16.62
N ASP A 154 -19.27 -16.57 -16.13
CA ASP A 154 -19.64 -16.43 -14.71
C ASP A 154 -18.58 -17.03 -13.78
N GLU A 155 -17.96 -18.16 -14.17
CA GLU A 155 -16.86 -18.77 -13.43
C GLU A 155 -15.63 -17.86 -13.36
N ASP A 156 -15.22 -17.27 -14.49
CA ASP A 156 -14.11 -16.31 -14.51
C ASP A 156 -14.48 -15.05 -13.73
N PHE A 157 -15.74 -14.62 -13.76
CA PHE A 157 -16.20 -13.46 -13.01
C PHE A 157 -16.14 -13.69 -11.49
N GLU A 158 -16.55 -14.86 -11.00
CA GLU A 158 -16.39 -15.26 -9.61
C GLU A 158 -14.90 -15.34 -9.20
N TYR A 159 -14.07 -15.92 -10.06
CA TYR A 159 -12.62 -15.94 -9.85
C TYR A 159 -12.05 -14.51 -9.74
N LEU A 160 -12.47 -13.59 -10.62
CA LEU A 160 -12.02 -12.19 -10.56
C LEU A 160 -12.47 -11.48 -9.28
N GLN A 161 -13.62 -11.82 -8.72
CA GLN A 161 -14.04 -11.29 -7.42
C GLN A 161 -13.09 -11.72 -6.30
N VAL A 162 -12.66 -12.98 -6.28
CA VAL A 162 -11.67 -13.47 -5.31
C VAL A 162 -10.35 -12.72 -5.47
N ILE A 163 -9.87 -12.56 -6.70
CA ILE A 163 -8.63 -11.81 -6.96
C ILE A 163 -8.76 -10.34 -6.54
N GLY A 164 -9.91 -9.71 -6.78
CA GLY A 164 -10.22 -8.35 -6.32
C GLY A 164 -10.15 -8.23 -4.80
N GLN A 165 -10.64 -9.22 -4.05
CA GLN A 165 -10.51 -9.25 -2.59
C GLN A 165 -9.05 -9.30 -2.14
N LEU A 166 -8.23 -10.12 -2.81
CA LEU A 166 -6.80 -10.22 -2.49
C LEU A 166 -6.03 -8.93 -2.77
N ILE A 167 -6.30 -8.29 -3.92
CA ILE A 167 -5.73 -6.97 -4.25
C ILE A 167 -6.16 -5.94 -3.20
N SER A 168 -7.45 -5.94 -2.82
CA SER A 168 -7.99 -5.01 -1.82
C SER A 168 -7.29 -5.14 -0.48
N ALA A 169 -7.02 -6.37 -0.03
CA ALA A 169 -6.34 -6.61 1.25
C ALA A 169 -4.93 -5.98 1.29
N ILE A 170 -4.19 -5.99 0.18
CA ILE A 170 -2.82 -5.46 0.13
C ILE A 170 -2.76 -3.98 -0.08
N VAL A 171 -3.64 -3.44 -0.92
CA VAL A 171 -3.78 -1.99 -1.04
C VAL A 171 -4.22 -1.40 0.31
N GLY A 172 -5.15 -2.06 1.01
CA GLY A 172 -5.57 -1.68 2.36
C GLY A 172 -4.44 -1.78 3.40
N ARG A 173 -3.60 -2.82 3.31
CA ARG A 173 -2.42 -2.98 4.19
C ARG A 173 -1.45 -1.82 4.11
N LYS A 174 -1.29 -1.21 2.93
CA LYS A 174 -0.45 -0.02 2.74
C LYS A 174 -0.86 1.12 3.69
N ALA A 175 -2.16 1.38 3.80
CA ALA A 175 -2.68 2.43 4.69
C ALA A 175 -2.35 2.14 6.16
N LEU A 176 -2.45 0.89 6.61
CA LEU A 176 -2.06 0.51 7.97
C LEU A 176 -0.55 0.69 8.22
N ILE A 177 0.29 0.33 7.25
CA ILE A 177 1.74 0.51 7.35
C ILE A 177 2.08 2.01 7.43
N GLU A 178 1.46 2.84 6.61
CA GLU A 178 1.65 4.29 6.64
C GLU A 178 1.23 4.90 7.99
N GLN A 179 0.09 4.47 8.55
CA GLN A 179 -0.35 4.87 9.89
C GLN A 179 0.65 4.44 10.98
N LEU A 180 1.15 3.21 10.92
CA LEU A 180 2.15 2.70 11.85
C LEU A 180 3.44 3.53 11.78
N MET A 181 3.96 3.77 10.58
CA MET A 181 5.15 4.60 10.36
C MET A 181 4.96 6.02 10.89
N GLN A 182 3.78 6.62 10.69
CA GLN A 182 3.48 7.95 11.22
C GLN A 182 3.42 7.96 12.75
N SER A 183 2.88 6.89 13.36
CA SER A 183 2.88 6.73 14.81
C SER A 183 4.29 6.59 15.38
N CYS A 184 5.14 5.77 14.76
CA CYS A 184 6.55 5.62 15.15
C CYS A 184 7.29 6.96 15.11
N ARG A 185 7.19 7.69 13.99
CA ARG A 185 7.80 9.04 13.85
C ARG A 185 7.32 10.02 14.92
N ARG A 186 6.04 9.94 15.31
CA ARG A 186 5.50 10.78 16.38
C ARG A 186 6.07 10.41 17.75
N GLN A 187 6.22 9.12 18.04
CA GLN A 187 6.83 8.64 19.28
C GLN A 187 8.30 9.06 19.36
N GLU A 188 9.06 8.91 18.28
CA GLU A 188 10.44 9.38 18.16
C GLU A 188 10.54 10.89 18.44
N ALA A 189 9.66 11.70 17.84
CA ALA A 189 9.64 13.15 18.08
C ALA A 189 9.40 13.51 19.54
N ILE A 190 8.43 12.85 20.20
CA ILE A 190 8.15 13.05 21.64
C ILE A 190 9.36 12.64 22.48
N LEU A 191 9.99 11.50 22.15
CA LEU A 191 11.16 11.01 22.88
C LEU A 191 12.34 11.97 22.77
N MET A 192 12.60 12.51 21.58
CA MET A 192 13.63 13.52 21.34
C MET A 192 13.35 14.83 22.07
N GLU A 193 12.11 15.29 22.09
CA GLU A 193 11.71 16.50 22.83
C GLU A 193 11.89 16.32 24.34
N ALA A 194 11.39 15.20 24.89
CA ALA A 194 11.59 14.85 26.28
C ALA A 194 13.08 14.75 26.62
N ALA A 195 13.88 14.17 25.72
CA ALA A 195 15.30 14.02 25.95
C ALA A 195 16.00 15.39 26.02
N HIS A 196 15.67 16.29 25.09
CA HIS A 196 16.17 17.66 25.10
C HIS A 196 15.80 18.41 26.40
N ASN A 197 14.59 18.24 26.89
CA ASN A 197 14.14 18.87 28.14
C ASN A 197 14.92 18.36 29.35
N PHE A 198 15.09 17.03 29.49
CA PHE A 198 15.90 16.47 30.57
C PHE A 198 17.35 16.94 30.52
N ARG A 199 17.95 16.99 29.32
CA ARG A 199 19.32 17.50 29.14
C ARG A 199 19.45 18.94 29.65
N ASN A 200 18.50 19.80 29.33
CA ASN A 200 18.50 21.18 29.79
C ASN A 200 18.39 21.27 31.32
N ASP A 201 17.48 20.51 31.92
CA ASP A 201 17.29 20.50 33.37
C ASP A 201 18.54 20.00 34.10
N ILE A 202 19.17 18.93 33.61
CA ILE A 202 20.43 18.38 34.14
C ILE A 202 21.54 19.45 34.09
N LEU A 203 21.69 20.14 32.95
CA LEU A 203 22.68 21.21 32.79
C LEU A 203 22.42 22.38 33.75
N ILE A 204 21.15 22.75 33.95
CA ILE A 204 20.75 23.81 34.88
C ILE A 204 21.09 23.41 36.32
N ILE A 205 20.69 22.22 36.76
CA ILE A 205 20.96 21.70 38.11
C ILE A 205 22.47 21.62 38.36
N GLY A 206 23.23 21.03 37.42
CA GLY A 206 24.68 20.97 37.49
C GLY A 206 25.33 22.35 37.56
N GLY A 207 24.81 23.31 36.80
CA GLY A 207 25.26 24.71 36.82
C GLY A 207 24.98 25.42 38.14
N PHE A 208 23.84 25.15 38.79
CA PHE A 208 23.53 25.67 40.12
C PHE A 208 24.39 25.01 41.20
N SER A 209 24.54 23.68 41.17
CA SER A 209 25.37 22.94 42.13
C SER A 209 26.80 23.47 42.17
N ARG A 210 27.43 23.62 40.99
CA ARG A 210 28.78 24.20 40.86
C ARG A 210 28.89 25.62 41.42
N ARG A 211 27.84 26.44 41.26
CA ARG A 211 27.82 27.81 41.80
C ARG A 211 27.73 27.80 43.33
N ILE A 212 26.86 26.95 43.90
CA ILE A 212 26.70 26.81 45.35
C ILE A 212 28.01 26.34 45.99
N THR A 213 28.65 25.31 45.45
CA THR A 213 29.94 24.80 45.95
C THR A 213 31.03 25.88 45.99
N LYS A 214 31.09 26.75 44.97
CA LYS A 214 32.08 27.84 44.92
C LYS A 214 31.82 28.94 45.95
N LEU A 215 30.55 29.23 46.24
CA LEU A 215 30.12 30.32 47.13
C LEU A 215 30.13 29.91 48.61
N ALA A 216 29.76 28.67 48.92
CA ALA A 216 29.51 28.21 50.29
C ALA A 216 30.73 27.59 51.02
N LYS A 217 31.96 27.92 50.60
CA LYS A 217 33.25 27.31 51.03
C LYS A 217 33.24 26.72 52.47
N ASN A 218 33.53 25.42 52.60
CA ASN A 218 33.64 24.66 53.86
C ASN A 218 32.39 24.63 54.76
N THR A 219 31.20 24.83 54.19
CA THR A 219 29.92 24.60 54.90
C THR A 219 29.32 23.23 54.54
N GLU A 220 28.39 22.76 55.36
CA GLU A 220 27.58 21.55 55.08
C GLU A 220 26.83 21.66 53.74
N ILE A 221 26.41 22.88 53.37
CA ILE A 221 25.78 23.21 52.09
C ILE A 221 26.75 22.94 50.91
N ALA A 222 28.04 23.23 51.07
CA ALA A 222 29.03 22.93 50.03
C ALA A 222 29.24 21.42 49.83
N LYS A 223 29.08 20.61 50.90
CA LYS A 223 29.14 19.15 50.82
C LYS A 223 27.93 18.59 50.06
N ILE A 224 26.71 19.02 50.40
CA ILE A 224 25.48 18.65 49.68
C ILE A 224 25.57 19.02 48.19
N ALA A 225 26.10 20.19 47.87
CA ALA A 225 26.29 20.62 46.49
C ALA A 225 27.39 19.84 45.74
N LEU A 226 28.37 19.28 46.44
CA LEU A 226 29.35 18.35 45.85
C LEU A 226 28.71 17.00 45.55
N ASP A 227 27.95 16.45 46.51
CA ASP A 227 27.24 15.16 46.35
C ASP A 227 26.25 15.24 45.17
N LEU A 228 25.44 16.33 45.10
CA LEU A 228 24.55 16.60 43.96
C LEU A 228 25.30 16.73 42.64
N GLN A 229 26.52 17.27 42.64
CA GLN A 229 27.33 17.39 41.43
C GLN A 229 27.80 16.02 40.93
N GLU A 230 28.08 15.07 41.83
CA GLU A 230 28.40 13.69 41.45
C GLU A 230 27.18 12.96 40.87
N GLU A 231 26.02 13.11 41.50
CA GLU A 231 24.75 12.55 41.00
C GLU A 231 24.41 13.07 39.60
N VAL A 232 24.54 14.39 39.37
CA VAL A 232 24.33 15.01 38.06
C VAL A 232 25.32 14.45 37.02
N ARG A 233 26.59 14.25 37.38
CA ARG A 233 27.59 13.70 36.46
C ARG A 233 27.27 12.26 36.05
N ASP A 234 26.78 11.44 36.99
CA ASP A 234 26.41 10.06 36.68
C ASP A 234 25.10 10.00 35.87
N LEU A 235 24.16 10.91 36.14
CA LEU A 235 22.97 11.10 35.32
C LEU A 235 23.31 11.53 33.89
N GLU A 236 24.25 12.48 33.70
CA GLU A 236 24.75 12.89 32.38
C GLU A 236 25.33 11.71 31.59
N LYS A 237 26.03 10.77 32.24
CA LYS A 237 26.58 9.57 31.59
C LYS A 237 25.47 8.63 31.11
N HIS A 238 24.52 8.29 31.99
CA HIS A 238 23.38 7.45 31.62
C HIS A 238 22.56 8.08 30.50
N PHE A 239 22.40 9.41 30.55
CA PHE A 239 21.67 10.15 29.54
C PHE A 239 22.39 10.16 28.18
N ALA A 240 23.72 10.31 28.16
CA ALA A 240 24.50 10.21 26.93
C ALA A 240 24.45 8.81 26.30
N GLU A 241 24.36 7.74 27.10
CA GLU A 241 24.15 6.39 26.61
C GLU A 241 22.73 6.20 26.03
N PHE A 242 21.73 6.73 26.72
CA PHE A 242 20.36 6.78 26.22
C PHE A 242 20.24 7.53 24.88
N GLU A 243 20.84 8.71 24.74
CA GLU A 243 20.89 9.46 23.47
C GLU A 243 21.60 8.69 22.35
N ARG A 244 22.67 7.94 22.65
CA ARG A 244 23.34 7.09 21.66
C ARG A 244 22.43 5.96 21.16
N ASN A 245 21.71 5.32 22.07
CA ASN A 245 20.82 4.21 21.70
C ASN A 245 19.66 4.69 20.82
N ILE A 246 19.12 5.88 21.08
CA ILE A 246 18.07 6.46 20.24
C ILE A 246 18.60 6.82 18.84
N ASN A 247 19.82 7.39 18.75
CA ASN A 247 20.39 7.82 17.46
C ASN A 247 20.97 6.67 16.61
N LEU A 248 21.10 5.45 17.16
CA LEU A 248 21.55 4.26 16.41
C LEU A 248 20.39 3.56 15.69
N GLU A 249 19.14 3.84 16.05
CA GLU A 249 17.94 3.26 15.45
C GLU A 249 17.27 4.16 14.39
N SER A 250 17.77 5.40 14.20
CA SER A 250 17.33 6.39 13.21
C SER A 250 18.22 6.44 11.98
#